data_AF-A0A1I5X007-F1
#
_entry.id   AF-A0A1I5X007-F1
#
_cell.length_a   1.000
_cell.length_b   1.000
_cell.length_c   1.000
_cell.angle_alpha   90.00
_cell.angle_beta   90.00
_cell.angle_gamma   90.00
#
_symmetry.space_group_name_H-M   'P 1'
#
loop_
_entity.id
_entity.type
_entity.pdbx_description
1 polymer ?
#
loop_
_entity_poly.entity_id
_entity_poly.type
_entity_poly.pdbx_seq_one_letter_code
_entity_poly.pdbx_strand_id
1 'polypeptide(L)' 'MRLRDCRRLAAWLRREGRLAAPWTVATAAAMLWALISSEMVAGLLDERGWSREGLTQRLTALYEVTFVRPA' A
#
# COMPACT_ATOMS: atom_id res chain seq x y z
N MET A 1 -4.95 -1.98 -9.19
CA MET A 1 -5.90 -1.15 -8.41
C MET A 1 -5.99 0.24 -9.03
N ARG A 2 -7.16 0.90 -9.09
CA ARG A 2 -7.25 2.25 -9.68
C ARG A 2 -6.89 3.30 -8.63
N LEU A 3 -6.31 4.42 -9.05
CA LEU A 3 -5.95 5.53 -8.14
C LEU A 3 -7.15 6.04 -7.32
N ARG A 4 -8.37 5.99 -7.88
CA ARG A 4 -9.61 6.33 -7.16
C ARG A 4 -9.84 5.43 -5.95
N ASP A 5 -9.57 4.13 -6.08
CA ASP A 5 -9.75 3.16 -5.00
C ASP A 5 -8.70 3.41 -3.90
N CYS A 6 -7.45 3.71 -4.28
CA CYS A 6 -6.39 4.11 -3.33
C CYS A 6 -6.74 5.40 -2.58
N ARG A 7 -7.32 6.39 -3.27
CA ARG A 7 -7.79 7.65 -2.64
C ARG A 7 -8.89 7.39 -1.62
N ARG A 8 -9.83 6.49 -1.92
CA ARG A 8 -10.90 6.12 -0.99
C ARG A 8 -10.33 5.47 0.28
N LEU A 9 -9.38 4.56 0.13
CA LEU A 9 -8.71 3.91 1.26
C LEU A 9 -7.95 4.92 2.14
N ALA A 10 -7.14 5.78 1.53
CA ALA A 10 -6.39 6.80 2.26
C ALA A 10 -7.30 7.82 2.97
N ALA A 11 -8.44 8.17 2.35
CA ALA A 11 -9.45 9.03 2.97
C ALA A 11 -10.12 8.37 4.18
N TRP A 12 -10.40 7.07 4.13
CA TRP A 12 -10.91 6.32 5.28
C TRP A 12 -9.92 6.28 6.43
N LEU A 13 -8.66 5.95 6.16
CA LEU A 13 -7.61 5.99 7.19
C LEU A 13 -7.49 7.38 7.83
N ARG A 14 -7.55 8.44 7.01
CA ARG A 14 -7.54 9.83 7.52
C ARG A 14 -8.73 10.10 8.42
N ARG A 15 -9.93 9.71 7.98
CA ARG A 15 -11.19 9.93 8.72
C ARG A 15 -11.20 9.21 10.07
N GLU A 16 -10.59 8.02 10.13
CA GLU A 16 -10.44 7.25 11.36
C GLU A 16 -9.28 7.74 12.25
N GLY A 17 -8.54 8.78 11.84
CA GLY A 17 -7.33 9.24 12.54
C GLY A 17 -6.19 8.22 12.50
N ARG A 18 -6.25 7.23 11.61
CA ARG A 18 -5.30 6.11 11.50
C ARG A 18 -4.28 6.29 10.39
N LEU A 19 -4.41 7.30 9.54
CA LEU A 19 -3.38 7.59 8.54
C LEU A 19 -2.13 8.13 9.23
N ALA A 20 -1.00 7.44 9.06
CA ALA A 20 0.28 7.84 9.64
C ALA A 20 0.78 9.19 9.07
N ALA A 21 1.47 9.98 9.90
CA ALA A 21 2.27 11.09 9.42
C ALA A 21 3.53 10.56 8.67
N PRO A 22 4.07 11.26 7.65
CA PRO A 22 3.69 12.58 7.14
C PRO A 22 2.62 12.53 6.03
N TRP A 23 1.97 11.40 5.82
CA TRP A 23 1.16 11.18 4.63
C TRP A 23 -0.07 12.07 4.58
N THR A 24 -0.37 12.61 3.40
CA THR A 24 -1.67 13.18 3.05
C THR A 24 -2.52 12.12 2.36
N VAL A 25 -3.85 12.34 2.24
CA VAL A 25 -4.70 11.45 1.43
C VAL A 25 -4.18 11.34 0.00
N ALA A 26 -3.72 12.46 -0.57
CA ALA A 26 -3.19 12.50 -1.93
C ALA A 26 -1.88 11.74 -2.06
N THR A 27 -0.90 12.00 -1.19
CA THR A 27 0.43 11.37 -1.26
C THR A 27 0.37 9.88 -0.88
N ALA A 28 -0.44 9.50 0.11
CA ALA A 28 -0.68 8.09 0.41
C ALA A 28 -1.32 7.34 -0.76
N ALA A 29 -2.34 7.92 -1.40
CA ALA A 29 -3.00 7.28 -2.53
C ALA A 29 -2.08 7.11 -3.74
N ALA A 30 -1.23 8.11 -4.02
CA ALA A 30 -0.22 8.02 -5.08
C ALA A 30 0.79 6.89 -4.79
N MET A 31 1.29 6.82 -3.56
CA MET A 31 2.24 5.76 -3.17
C MET A 31 1.60 4.37 -3.16
N LEU A 32 0.39 4.21 -2.61
CA LEU A 32 -0.36 2.94 -2.66
C LEU A 32 -0.60 2.48 -4.10
N TRP A 33 -0.91 3.42 -5.01
CA TRP A 33 -1.09 3.09 -6.41
C TRP A 33 0.23 2.65 -7.07
N ALA A 34 1.34 3.35 -6.80
CA ALA A 34 2.66 3.01 -7.33
C ALA A 34 3.18 1.66 -6.80
N LEU A 35 2.95 1.36 -5.52
CA LEU A 35 3.37 0.11 -4.88
C LEU A 35 2.54 -1.12 -5.30
N ILE A 36 1.48 -0.95 -6.09
CA ILE A 36 0.70 -2.08 -6.65
C ILE A 36 0.84 -2.07 -8.18
N SER A 37 1.97 -1.56 -8.70
CA SER A 37 2.25 -1.66 -10.13
C SER A 37 2.38 -3.13 -10.53
N SER A 38 1.85 -3.45 -11.72
CA SER A 38 1.95 -4.80 -12.28
C SER A 38 3.40 -5.23 -12.46
N GLU A 39 4.29 -4.30 -12.81
CA GLU A 39 5.73 -4.56 -12.95
C GLU A 39 6.38 -4.96 -11.64
N MET A 40 6.05 -4.30 -10.52
CA MET A 40 6.60 -4.70 -9.23
C MET A 40 6.09 -6.08 -8.82
N VAL A 41 4.80 -6.35 -9.00
CA VAL A 41 4.22 -7.66 -8.67
C VAL A 41 4.87 -8.76 -9.53
N ALA A 42 5.03 -8.53 -10.84
CA ALA A 42 5.69 -9.47 -11.73
C ALA A 42 7.16 -9.68 -11.34
N GLY A 43 7.94 -8.62 -11.11
CA GLY A 43 9.34 -8.75 -10.71
C GLY A 43 9.52 -9.53 -9.39
N LEU A 44 8.62 -9.35 -8.42
CA LEU A 44 8.72 -10.08 -7.15
C LEU A 44 8.31 -11.56 -7.27
N LEU A 45 7.27 -11.87 -8.05
CA LEU A 45 6.82 -13.25 -8.26
C LEU A 45 7.74 -14.01 -9.20
N ASP A 46 8.04 -13.43 -10.36
CA ASP A 46 8.66 -14.14 -11.48
C ASP A 46 10.20 -14.06 -11.43
N GLU A 47 10.77 -12.89 -11.10
CA GLU A 47 12.23 -12.73 -11.08
C GLU A 47 12.85 -13.05 -9.71
N ARG A 48 12.14 -12.72 -8.62
CA ARG A 48 12.61 -12.98 -7.25
C ARG A 48 12.05 -14.26 -6.64
N GLY A 49 11.16 -14.96 -7.35
CA GLY A 49 10.65 -16.27 -6.96
C GLY A 49 9.82 -16.26 -5.69
N TRP A 50 9.18 -15.14 -5.33
CA TRP A 50 8.34 -15.09 -4.15
C TRP A 50 7.06 -15.89 -4.36
N SER A 51 6.62 -16.60 -3.32
CA SER A 51 5.27 -17.15 -3.31
C SER A 51 4.23 -16.04 -3.23
N ARG A 52 3.01 -16.31 -3.70
CA ARG A 52 1.88 -15.38 -3.59
C ARG A 52 1.55 -15.05 -2.13
N GLU A 53 1.57 -16.04 -1.23
CA GLU A 53 1.41 -15.77 0.21
C GLU A 53 2.54 -14.90 0.74
N GLY A 54 3.79 -15.20 0.36
CA GLY A 54 4.97 -14.47 0.81
C GLY A 54 4.96 -13.01 0.36
N LEU A 55 4.51 -12.74 -0.87
CA LEU A 55 4.29 -11.38 -1.37
C LEU A 55 3.17 -10.67 -0.60
N THR A 56 2.04 -11.34 -0.41
CA THR A 56 0.89 -10.76 0.31
C THR A 56 1.28 -10.36 1.73
N GLN A 57 1.93 -11.25 2.48
CA GLN A 57 2.37 -10.97 3.85
C GLN A 57 3.30 -9.76 3.92
N ARG A 58 4.28 -9.69 3.01
CA ARG A 58 5.28 -8.59 3.00
C ARG A 58 4.66 -7.27 2.57
N LEU A 59 3.78 -7.25 1.58
CA LEU A 59 3.09 -6.04 1.15
C LEU A 59 2.12 -5.52 2.24
N THR A 60 1.40 -6.41 2.91
CA THR A 60 0.56 -6.03 4.06
C THR A 60 1.39 -5.36 5.14
N ALA A 61 2.49 -5.99 5.55
CA ALA A 61 3.39 -5.42 6.57
C ALA A 61 3.96 -4.06 6.14
N LEU A 62 4.39 -3.94 4.87
CA LEU A 62 4.87 -2.68 4.31
C LEU A 62 3.81 -1.58 4.39
N TYR A 63 2.56 -1.89 4.01
CA TYR A 63 1.47 -0.92 4.02
C TYR A 63 1.06 -0.51 5.42
N GLU A 64 0.99 -1.45 6.35
CA GLU A 64 0.65 -1.18 7.75
C GLU A 64 1.71 -0.27 8.38
N VAL A 65 2.99 -0.63 8.27
CA VAL A 65 4.09 0.16 8.84
C VAL A 65 4.18 1.56 8.20
N THR A 66 3.93 1.65 6.89
CA THR A 66 4.11 2.93 6.17
C THR A 66 2.92 3.87 6.34
N PHE A 67 1.69 3.36 6.21
CA PHE A 67 0.50 4.20 6.08
C PHE A 67 -0.41 4.19 7.31
N VAL A 68 -0.24 3.26 8.24
CA VAL A 68 -1.12 3.13 9.40
C VAL A 68 -0.38 3.60 10.65
N ARG A 69 -1.03 4.48 11.42
CA ARG A 69 -0.51 4.93 12.71
C ARG A 69 -0.48 3.72 13.67
N PRO A 70 0.64 3.50 14.40
CA PRO A 70 0.67 2.49 15.46
C PRO A 70 -0.47 2.72 16.45
N ALA A 71 -1.01 1.61 16.98
CA ALA A 71 -2.03 1.65 18.03
C ALA A 71 -1.51 2.29 19.32
#